data_AF-A0A7X7P698-F1
#
_entry.id   AF-A0A7X7P698-F1
#
_cell.length_a   1.000
_cell.length_b   1.000
_cell.length_c   1.000
_cell.angle_alpha   90.00
_cell.angle_beta   90.00
_cell.angle_gamma   90.00
#
_symmetry.space_group_name_H-M   'P 1'
#
loop_
_entity.id
_entity.type
_entity.pdbx_description
1 polymer ?
#
loop_
_entity_poly.entity_id
_entity_poly.type
_entity_poly.pdbx_seq_one_letter_code
_entity_poly.pdbx_strand_id
1 'polypeptide(L)' 'MKEKETYRELEIGELPCPVENCHGVLKVEPDNSYKLTCDLCGYIKDE' A
#
# COMPACT_ATOMS: atom_id res chain seq x y z
N MET A 1 -29.17 3.96 19.18
CA MET A 1 -27.72 3.71 19.40
C MET A 1 -27.22 2.80 18.29
N LYS A 2 -26.93 3.42 17.14
CA LYS A 2 -26.29 2.90 15.92
C LYS A 2 -25.39 4.10 15.52
N GLU A 3 -24.11 4.00 15.25
CA GLU A 3 -23.32 2.93 14.64
C GLU A 3 -22.02 2.68 15.42
N LYS A 4 -21.62 1.41 15.51
CA LYS A 4 -20.24 1.04 15.77
C LYS A 4 -19.55 1.00 14.42
N GLU A 5 -19.14 2.15 13.92
CA GLU A 5 -18.19 2.20 12.83
C GLU A 5 -16.85 1.75 13.42
N THR A 6 -16.63 0.44 13.33
CA THR A 6 -15.30 -0.16 13.50
C THR A 6 -14.39 0.60 12.56
N TYR A 7 -13.57 1.48 13.14
CA TYR A 7 -12.42 2.07 12.48
C TYR A 7 -11.58 0.88 12.02
N ARG A 8 -11.80 0.48 10.77
CA ARG A 8 -11.02 -0.55 10.09
C ARG A 8 -9.60 -0.05 10.20
N GLU A 9 -8.83 -0.70 11.05
CA GLU A 9 -7.41 -0.47 11.24
C GLU A 9 -6.83 -0.30 9.83
N LEU A 10 -6.41 0.92 9.51
CA LEU A 10 -5.67 1.20 8.29
C LEU A 10 -4.35 0.46 8.47
N GLU A 11 -4.37 -0.82 8.11
CA GLU A 11 -3.22 -1.71 8.07
C GLU A 11 -2.14 -0.96 7.30
N ILE A 12 -0.97 -0.92 7.94
CA ILE A 12 0.16 -0.09 7.56
C ILE A 12 0.47 -0.30 6.06
N GLY A 13 0.15 0.71 5.26
CA GLY A 13 0.88 0.99 4.01
C GLY A 13 0.50 0.22 2.75
N GLU A 14 -0.66 -0.45 2.66
CA GLU A 14 -1.07 -1.09 1.40
C GLU A 14 -1.72 -0.08 0.45
N LEU A 15 -0.89 0.70 -0.25
CA LEU A 15 -1.36 1.60 -1.31
C LEU A 15 -1.54 0.82 -2.62
N PRO A 16 -2.63 1.00 -3.38
CA PRO A 16 -2.75 0.38 -4.69
C PRO A 16 -1.67 0.88 -5.65
N CYS A 17 -1.16 0.00 -6.51
CA CYS A 17 -0.18 0.37 -7.51
C CYS A 17 -0.78 1.37 -8.52
N PRO A 18 -0.09 2.49 -8.84
CA PRO A 18 -0.58 3.48 -9.80
C PRO A 18 -0.43 3.06 -11.26
N VAL A 19 0.22 1.92 -11.53
CA VAL A 19 0.45 1.43 -12.90
C VAL A 19 -0.87 0.92 -13.50
N GLU A 20 -1.27 1.48 -14.64
CA GLU A 20 -2.46 1.03 -15.38
C GLU A 20 -2.30 -0.44 -15.77
N ASN A 21 -3.30 -1.28 -15.44
CA ASN A 21 -3.28 -2.75 -15.52
C ASN A 21 -2.47 -3.50 -14.42
N CYS A 22 -1.98 -2.82 -13.39
CA CYS A 22 -1.40 -3.49 -12.23
C CYS A 22 -2.40 -3.52 -11.06
N HIS A 23 -2.79 -4.72 -10.63
CA HIS A 23 -3.64 -4.93 -9.46
C HIS A 23 -2.82 -5.15 -8.19
N GLY A 24 -1.55 -4.79 -8.22
CA GLY A 24 -0.62 -5.00 -7.12
C GLY A 24 -0.79 -3.95 -6.03
N VAL A 25 -0.24 -4.25 -4.86
CA VAL A 25 -0.14 -3.32 -3.74
C VAL A 25 1.30 -2.88 -3.58
N LEU A 26 1.48 -1.61 -3.23
CA LEU A 26 2.73 -1.04 -2.77
C LEU A 26 2.96 -1.51 -1.34
N LYS A 27 4.16 -2.02 -1.08
CA LYS A 27 4.63 -2.44 0.23
C LYS A 27 5.88 -1.62 0.57
N VAL A 28 6.09 -1.36 1.84
CA VAL A 28 7.32 -0.70 2.30
C VAL A 28 8.45 -1.72 2.29
N GLU A 29 9.55 -1.40 1.61
CA GLU A 29 10.74 -2.25 1.59
C GLU A 29 11.35 -2.39 3.00
N PRO A 30 11.78 -3.61 3.39
CA PRO A 30 12.35 -3.87 4.71
C PRO A 30 13.77 -3.29 4.89
N ASP A 31 14.41 -2.81 3.81
CA ASP A 31 15.76 -2.22 3.80
C ASP A 31 15.83 -0.82 4.46
N ASN A 32 14.79 -0.43 5.22
CA ASN A 32 14.69 0.83 5.95
C ASN A 32 14.79 2.08 5.06
N SER A 33 14.62 1.92 3.75
CA SER A 33 14.66 2.98 2.75
C SER A 33 13.31 3.70 2.59
N TYR A 34 12.27 3.27 3.32
CA TYR A 34 10.90 3.79 3.26
C TYR A 34 10.30 3.84 1.85
N LYS A 35 10.93 3.14 0.88
CA LYS A 35 10.46 3.05 -0.49
C LYS A 35 9.23 2.17 -0.56
N LEU A 36 8.22 2.65 -1.26
CA LEU A 36 7.00 1.92 -1.56
C LEU A 36 7.18 1.19 -2.88
N THR A 37 7.29 -0.14 -2.84
CA THR A 37 7.51 -0.99 -4.02
C THR A 37 6.31 -1.88 -4.25
N CYS A 38 5.84 -1.97 -5.50
CA CYS A 38 4.74 -2.84 -5.88
C CYS A 38 5.17 -4.30 -5.92
N ASP A 39 4.43 -5.15 -5.22
CA ASP A 39 4.68 -6.59 -5.12
C ASP A 39 4.56 -7.34 -6.47
N LEU A 40 3.74 -6.82 -7.41
CA LEU A 40 3.49 -7.49 -8.69
C LEU A 40 4.38 -7.00 -9.83
N CYS A 41 4.44 -5.69 -10.04
CA CYS A 41 5.15 -5.12 -11.19
C CYS A 41 6.52 -4.55 -10.84
N GLY A 42 6.89 -4.50 -9.55
CA GLY A 42 8.14 -3.89 -9.10
C GLY A 42 8.19 -2.37 -9.25
N TYR A 43 7.05 -1.70 -9.48
CA TYR A 43 7.00 -0.24 -9.50
C TYR A 43 7.43 0.34 -8.16
N ILE A 44 8.38 1.27 -8.18
CA ILE A 44 8.87 1.96 -6.98
C ILE A 44 8.29 3.37 -7.00
N LYS A 45 7.54 3.73 -5.96
CA LYS A 45 7.12 5.11 -5.72
C LYS A 45 8.28 5.82 -5.01
N ASP A 46 9.11 6.49 -5.79
CA ASP A 46 10.09 7.47 -5.31
C ASP A 46 9.33 8.81 -5.19
N GLU A 47 9.38 9.46 -4.02
CA GLU A 47 8.79 10.82 -3.82
C GLU A 47 9.57 11.90 -4.56
#